data_AF-A0A672L1Y9-F1
#
_entry.id   AF-A0A672L1Y9-F1
#
_cell.length_a   1.000
_cell.length_b   1.000
_cell.length_c   1.000
_cell.angle_alpha   90.00
_cell.angle_beta   90.00
_cell.angle_gamma   90.00
#
_symmetry.space_group_name_H-M   'P 1'
#
loop_
_entity.id
_entity.type
_entity.pdbx_description
1 polymer ?
#
loop_
_entity_poly.entity_id
_entity_poly.type
_entity_poly.pdbx_seq_one_letter_code
_entity_poly.pdbx_strand_id
1 'polypeptide(L)'
;MGSLFRSEEVCLVQIFLQSGSAYNCVSELGELGIVEFRDLNPNVNAFQRKYVNEVRRCEELEKTFGESSLMQSVCDFTHVQVSRNRDHHCNILLVFPQGEEVQWTVFLISFWGDQIGQKVKKICDCFHTQTFPYPESQAEREETLNGLRGRIEDIKSVMGETEQYMQQLLVRALARLPEWIVQVQKCKAVQTVLNLCSPSVTDKCLIAEAWCPVSQLPALQSALREGGRKSGSSVDSFYNRLPATTSPPTLFPTNAFTAGFQNIVDAYGVASYREMNPAVYTIITFPFLFAVMFGDVGHGLLMTLLALWMVLEEKDSKLRKNTNEIWQMMFGGRYLILLMGLFSIYTGAIYNECFSRGLNTFSSGWHIRPNAEFYNWTEETFKSNQYLSLDPNVTGVFTGPYPFGVDPIWGLANNHLTFLNSYKMKMSVIIGVIHMTFGVCLSLFNYM
;
A
#
# COMPACT_ATOMS: atom_id res chain seq x y z
N MET A 1 -29.93 7.42 2.60
CA MET A 1 -28.98 6.85 3.58
C MET A 1 -29.50 5.47 3.95
N GLY A 2 -28.92 4.41 3.39
CA GLY A 2 -29.38 3.04 3.65
C GLY A 2 -28.77 2.05 2.68
N SER A 3 -27.48 1.77 2.80
CA SER A 3 -26.80 0.75 1.96
C SER A 3 -25.58 0.10 2.61
N LEU A 4 -25.40 0.25 3.94
CA LEU A 4 -24.38 -0.52 4.65
C LEU A 4 -24.83 -1.97 4.87
N PHE A 5 -26.12 -2.19 5.14
CA PHE A 5 -26.67 -3.53 5.45
C PHE A 5 -26.94 -4.40 4.22
N ARG A 6 -27.24 -3.81 3.07
CA ARG A 6 -27.48 -4.50 1.79
C ARG A 6 -26.84 -3.69 0.67
N SER A 7 -26.47 -4.35 -0.43
CA SER A 7 -25.82 -3.70 -1.57
C SER A 7 -26.71 -2.60 -2.16
N GLU A 8 -26.08 -1.58 -2.74
CA GLU A 8 -26.79 -0.55 -3.48
C GLU A 8 -27.54 -1.11 -4.68
N GLU A 9 -28.64 -0.44 -5.04
CA GLU A 9 -29.37 -0.77 -6.26
C GLU A 9 -28.61 -0.25 -7.47
N VAL A 10 -28.28 -1.17 -8.38
CA VAL A 10 -27.51 -0.89 -9.59
C VAL A 10 -28.40 -1.18 -10.79
N CYS A 11 -28.31 -0.34 -11.82
CA CYS A 11 -29.01 -0.53 -13.08
C CYS A 11 -28.04 -0.53 -14.26
N LEU A 12 -28.42 -1.23 -15.33
CA LEU A 12 -27.69 -1.20 -16.59
C LEU A 12 -28.14 0.03 -17.38
N VAL A 13 -27.19 0.88 -17.73
CA VAL A 13 -27.41 2.05 -18.57
C VAL A 13 -26.70 1.88 -19.92
N GLN A 14 -27.40 2.24 -20.98
CA GLN A 14 -26.83 2.37 -22.31
C GLN A 14 -26.57 3.86 -22.57
N ILE A 15 -25.32 4.21 -22.80
CA ILE A 15 -24.86 5.58 -23.00
C ILE A 15 -24.58 5.78 -24.48
N PHE A 16 -25.15 6.84 -25.05
CA PHE A 16 -24.91 7.27 -26.42
C PHE A 16 -23.96 8.47 -26.39
N LEU A 17 -22.72 8.23 -26.82
CA LEU A 17 -21.65 9.21 -26.88
C LEU A 17 -21.46 9.68 -28.32
N GLN A 18 -21.42 10.99 -28.56
CA GLN A 18 -21.08 11.50 -29.89
C GLN A 18 -19.57 11.41 -30.12
N SER A 19 -19.12 11.08 -31.33
CA SER A 19 -17.68 10.89 -31.62
C SER A 19 -16.81 12.11 -31.27
N GLY A 20 -17.32 13.34 -31.44
CA GLY A 20 -16.62 14.58 -31.09
C GLY A 20 -16.62 14.92 -29.59
N SER A 21 -17.51 14.33 -28.79
CA SER A 21 -17.59 14.56 -27.34
C SER A 21 -17.23 13.35 -26.48
N ALA A 22 -17.01 12.19 -27.08
CA ALA A 22 -16.79 10.93 -26.38
C ALA A 22 -15.62 10.99 -25.40
N TYR A 23 -14.48 11.57 -25.81
CA TYR A 23 -13.31 11.70 -24.94
C TYR A 23 -13.61 12.54 -23.69
N ASN A 24 -14.19 13.73 -23.87
CA ASN A 24 -14.51 14.63 -22.76
C ASN A 24 -15.59 14.04 -21.85
N CYS A 25 -16.62 13.41 -22.42
CA CYS A 25 -17.66 12.74 -21.63
C CYS A 25 -17.07 11.61 -20.78
N VAL A 26 -16.26 10.72 -21.37
CA VAL A 26 -15.62 9.62 -20.63
C VAL A 26 -14.63 10.15 -19.58
N SER A 27 -13.93 11.25 -19.87
CA SER A 27 -13.07 11.90 -18.89
C SER A 27 -13.87 12.41 -17.67
N GLU A 28 -14.99 13.11 -17.87
CA GLU A 28 -15.85 13.56 -16.75
C GLU A 28 -16.45 12.38 -15.98
N LEU A 29 -16.83 11.31 -16.67
CA LEU A 29 -17.30 10.08 -16.02
C LEU A 29 -16.20 9.41 -15.19
N GLY A 30 -14.97 9.45 -15.67
CA GLY A 30 -13.79 8.95 -14.96
C GLY A 30 -13.49 9.74 -13.68
N GLU A 31 -13.65 11.07 -13.70
CA GLU A 31 -13.49 11.91 -12.49
C GLU A 31 -14.56 11.63 -11.43
N LEU A 32 -15.78 11.26 -11.85
CA LEU A 32 -16.83 10.85 -10.92
C LEU A 32 -16.61 9.43 -10.38
N GLY A 33 -16.15 8.49 -11.20
CA GLY A 33 -15.87 7.11 -10.79
C GLY A 33 -17.12 6.29 -10.42
N ILE A 34 -18.26 6.57 -11.05
CA ILE A 34 -19.58 6.03 -10.68
C ILE A 34 -20.14 4.97 -11.65
N VAL A 35 -19.38 4.63 -12.69
CA VAL A 35 -19.80 3.71 -13.76
C VAL A 35 -18.78 2.60 -13.96
N GLU A 36 -19.27 1.39 -14.19
CA GLU A 36 -18.48 0.24 -14.61
C GLU A 36 -18.84 -0.13 -16.04
N PHE A 37 -17.92 0.06 -16.99
CA PHE A 37 -18.15 -0.22 -18.40
C PHE A 37 -18.09 -1.72 -18.70
N ARG A 38 -19.04 -2.19 -19.52
CA ARG A 38 -19.02 -3.54 -20.08
C ARG A 38 -18.30 -3.55 -21.42
N ASP A 39 -17.58 -4.63 -21.68
CA ASP A 39 -16.99 -4.84 -23.00
C ASP A 39 -18.06 -5.26 -24.01
N LEU A 40 -18.34 -4.40 -24.98
CA LEU A 40 -19.27 -4.68 -26.08
C LEU A 40 -18.60 -5.38 -27.26
N ASN A 41 -17.27 -5.50 -27.26
CA ASN A 41 -16.49 -6.10 -28.33
C ASN A 41 -15.63 -7.30 -27.86
N PRO A 42 -16.20 -8.31 -27.16
CA PRO A 42 -15.43 -9.44 -26.63
C PRO A 42 -14.80 -10.32 -27.73
N ASN A 43 -15.41 -10.35 -28.93
CA ASN A 43 -14.95 -11.14 -30.06
C ASN A 43 -13.89 -10.43 -30.92
N VAL A 44 -13.55 -9.17 -30.59
CA VAL A 44 -12.59 -8.36 -31.34
C VAL A 44 -11.27 -8.33 -30.58
N ASN A 45 -10.19 -8.76 -31.25
CA ASN A 45 -8.85 -8.72 -30.70
C ASN A 45 -8.44 -7.29 -30.34
N ALA A 46 -7.66 -7.12 -29.28
CA ALA A 46 -7.23 -5.80 -28.79
C ALA A 46 -6.58 -4.93 -29.89
N PHE A 47 -5.81 -5.52 -30.80
CA PHE A 47 -5.14 -4.84 -31.91
C PHE A 47 -6.08 -4.33 -33.02
N GLN A 48 -7.30 -4.83 -33.09
CA GLN A 48 -8.29 -4.46 -34.09
C GLN A 48 -9.25 -3.37 -33.59
N ARG A 49 -9.11 -2.95 -32.32
CA ARG A 49 -9.96 -1.92 -31.71
C ARG A 49 -9.58 -0.53 -32.21
N LYS A 50 -10.59 0.35 -32.32
CA LYS A 50 -10.49 1.66 -32.98
C LYS A 50 -9.41 2.58 -32.38
N TYR A 51 -9.21 2.56 -31.06
CA TYR A 51 -8.32 3.48 -30.35
C TYR A 51 -6.98 2.86 -29.92
N VAL A 52 -6.57 1.71 -30.50
CA VAL A 52 -5.34 1.01 -30.11
C VAL A 52 -4.07 1.83 -30.32
N ASN A 53 -4.00 2.61 -31.41
CA ASN A 53 -2.83 3.42 -31.73
C ASN A 53 -2.60 4.52 -30.67
N GLU A 54 -3.68 5.11 -30.15
CA GLU A 54 -3.61 6.13 -29.11
C GLU A 54 -3.20 5.54 -27.76
N VAL A 55 -3.69 4.34 -27.42
CA VAL A 55 -3.25 3.62 -26.21
C VAL A 55 -1.75 3.31 -26.29
N ARG A 56 -1.28 2.78 -27.42
CA ARG A 56 0.14 2.48 -27.64
C ARG A 56 1.02 3.73 -27.54
N ARG A 57 0.57 4.85 -28.11
CA ARG A 57 1.26 6.14 -27.99
C ARG A 57 1.38 6.59 -26.54
N CYS A 58 0.34 6.40 -25.73
CA CYS A 58 0.39 6.70 -24.29
C CYS A 58 1.36 5.78 -23.55
N GLU A 59 1.40 4.48 -23.88
CA GLU A 59 2.35 3.52 -23.30
C GLU A 59 3.81 3.84 -23.64
N GLU A 60 4.08 4.25 -24.88
CA GLU A 60 5.41 4.69 -25.30
C GLU A 60 5.86 5.93 -24.50
N LEU A 61 4.95 6.89 -24.28
CA LEU A 61 5.23 8.06 -23.43
C LEU A 61 5.47 7.67 -21.97
N GLU A 62 4.65 6.79 -21.39
CA GLU A 62 4.86 6.27 -20.02
C GLU A 62 6.24 5.63 -19.87
N LYS A 63 6.67 4.85 -20.86
CA LYS A 63 8.00 4.22 -20.87
C LYS A 63 9.12 5.26 -20.89
N THR A 64 9.03 6.29 -21.74
CA THR A 64 10.02 7.38 -21.80
C THR A 64 10.11 8.13 -20.47
N PHE A 65 8.99 8.35 -19.78
CA PHE A 65 8.99 8.98 -18.46
C PHE A 65 9.59 8.08 -17.37
N GLY A 66 9.35 6.77 -17.42
CA GLY A 66 9.99 5.79 -16.54
C GLY A 66 11.52 5.79 -16.67
N GLU A 67 12.04 5.79 -17.90
CA GLU A 67 13.49 5.87 -18.17
C GLU A 67 14.09 7.20 -17.68
N SER A 68 13.35 8.31 -17.80
CA SER A 68 13.78 9.64 -17.32
C SER A 68 13.86 9.71 -15.79
N SER A 69 12.99 9.01 -15.07
CA SER A 69 13.05 8.91 -13.61
C SER A 69 14.25 8.11 -13.11
N LEU A 70 14.69 7.10 -13.88
CA LEU A 70 15.92 6.35 -13.61
C LEU A 70 17.16 7.22 -13.83
N MET A 71 17.17 8.08 -14.85
CA MET A 71 18.24 9.06 -15.05
C MET A 71 18.41 10.00 -13.85
N GLN A 72 17.33 10.35 -13.15
CA GLN A 72 17.40 11.16 -11.94
C GLN A 72 18.15 10.44 -10.80
N SER A 73 17.86 9.16 -10.55
CA SER A 73 18.60 8.36 -9.54
C SER A 73 20.08 8.19 -9.90
N VAL A 74 20.42 8.16 -11.19
CA VAL A 74 21.81 8.09 -11.66
C VAL A 74 22.51 9.43 -11.51
N CYS A 75 21.86 10.55 -11.83
CA CYS A 75 22.43 11.90 -11.68
C CYS A 75 22.72 12.27 -10.21
N ASP A 76 21.83 11.91 -9.29
CA ASP A 76 22.07 12.08 -7.84
C ASP A 76 23.26 11.24 -7.34
N PHE A 77 23.51 10.06 -7.96
CA PHE A 77 24.67 9.22 -7.67
C PHE A 77 25.99 9.78 -8.24
N THR A 78 25.95 10.37 -9.44
CA THR A 78 27.16 10.93 -10.08
C THR A 78 27.74 12.14 -9.34
N HIS A 79 26.94 12.82 -8.51
CA HIS A 79 27.42 13.92 -7.66
C HIS A 79 28.42 13.49 -6.57
N VAL A 80 28.52 12.19 -6.27
CA VAL A 80 29.41 11.65 -5.22
C VAL A 80 30.78 11.19 -5.76
N GLN A 81 30.95 10.96 -7.08
CA GLN A 81 32.16 10.31 -7.60
C GLN A 81 33.25 11.23 -8.19
N VAL A 82 33.08 12.55 -8.24
CA VAL A 82 34.21 13.45 -8.60
C VAL A 82 35.06 13.74 -7.35
N SER A 83 35.57 12.69 -6.69
CA SER A 83 36.61 12.84 -5.66
C SER A 83 37.97 12.85 -6.34
N ARG A 84 38.59 14.03 -6.31
CA ARG A 84 39.88 14.35 -6.90
C ARG A 84 41.00 13.78 -6.02
N ASN A 85 41.45 12.55 -6.27
CA ASN A 85 42.63 12.04 -5.58
C ASN A 85 43.90 12.67 -6.16
N ARG A 86 44.53 13.54 -5.36
CA ARG A 86 45.89 14.03 -5.57
C ARG A 86 46.83 12.99 -4.96
N ASP A 87 47.43 12.14 -5.77
CA ASP A 87 48.64 11.43 -5.33
C ASP A 87 49.73 11.47 -6.41
N HIS A 88 50.88 11.93 -5.97
CA HIS A 88 52.11 12.10 -6.75
C HIS A 88 52.82 10.75 -6.92
N HIS A 89 52.25 9.83 -7.71
CA HIS A 89 53.00 8.73 -8.33
C HIS A 89 52.31 8.35 -9.65
N CYS A 90 53.08 8.09 -10.70
CA CYS A 90 52.62 7.86 -12.08
C CYS A 90 51.72 6.61 -12.26
N ASN A 91 50.50 6.65 -11.71
CA ASN A 91 49.40 5.76 -12.07
C ASN A 91 48.27 6.63 -12.60
N ILE A 92 48.08 6.64 -13.92
CA ILE A 92 46.95 7.34 -14.54
C ILE A 92 45.77 6.36 -14.55
N LEU A 93 44.80 6.56 -13.66
CA LEU A 93 43.51 5.89 -13.73
C LEU A 93 42.64 6.62 -14.76
N LEU A 94 42.21 5.92 -15.80
CA LEU A 94 41.23 6.41 -16.77
C LEU A 94 40.04 5.47 -16.75
N VAL A 95 38.86 6.02 -16.50
CA VAL A 95 37.58 5.30 -16.47
C VAL A 95 37.11 5.08 -17.91
N PHE A 96 36.84 3.83 -18.29
CA PHE A 96 36.26 3.48 -19.58
C PHE A 96 34.75 3.85 -19.64
N PRO A 97 34.13 3.90 -20.84
CA PRO A 97 32.68 4.05 -20.96
C PRO A 97 31.86 2.93 -20.29
N GLN A 98 32.50 1.83 -19.85
CA GLN A 98 31.87 0.73 -19.10
C GLN A 98 31.90 0.92 -17.56
N GLY A 99 32.48 2.01 -17.04
CA GLY A 99 32.44 2.34 -15.61
C GLY A 99 33.40 1.56 -14.70
N GLU A 100 34.27 0.71 -15.26
CA GLU A 100 35.32 0.03 -14.48
C GLU A 100 36.59 0.89 -14.38
N GLU A 101 37.12 1.02 -13.16
CA GLU A 101 38.41 1.65 -12.89
C GLU A 101 39.54 0.70 -13.29
N VAL A 102 40.19 0.98 -14.41
CA VAL A 102 41.33 0.18 -14.89
C VAL A 102 42.62 0.93 -14.60
N GLN A 103 43.60 0.23 -14.00
CA GLN A 103 44.95 0.75 -13.81
C GLN A 103 45.73 0.66 -15.11
N TRP A 104 46.19 1.80 -15.62
CA TRP A 104 47.05 1.86 -16.80
C TRP A 104 48.52 1.92 -16.40
N THR A 105 49.33 1.07 -17.02
CA THR A 105 50.79 1.13 -16.91
C THR A 105 51.37 1.77 -18.16
N VAL A 106 52.17 2.82 -17.98
CA VAL A 106 52.89 3.49 -19.08
C VAL A 106 54.27 2.85 -19.23
N PHE A 107 54.63 2.45 -20.45
CA PHE A 107 55.95 1.92 -20.77
C PHE A 107 56.51 2.59 -22.02
N LEU A 108 57.84 2.68 -22.11
CA LEU A 108 58.57 3.27 -23.22
C LEU A 108 59.32 2.16 -23.99
N ILE A 109 59.14 2.11 -25.31
CA ILE A 109 59.90 1.21 -26.18
C ILE A 109 60.81 2.05 -27.06
N SER A 110 62.13 1.88 -26.90
CA SER A 110 63.13 2.43 -27.81
C SER A 110 63.54 1.34 -28.81
N PHE A 111 63.59 1.69 -30.09
CA PHE A 111 64.02 0.81 -31.18
C PHE A 111 64.82 1.62 -32.19
N TRP A 112 65.70 0.98 -32.94
CA TRP A 112 66.48 1.61 -34.00
C TRP A 112 66.13 0.98 -35.35
N GLY A 113 65.57 1.78 -36.26
CA GLY A 113 65.18 1.37 -37.62
C GLY A 113 63.67 1.25 -37.86
N ASP A 114 63.19 1.78 -38.99
CA ASP A 114 61.76 1.93 -39.31
C ASP A 114 61.00 0.61 -39.46
N GLN A 115 61.66 -0.44 -39.98
CA GLN A 115 61.05 -1.76 -40.13
C GLN A 115 60.74 -2.42 -38.78
N ILE A 116 61.53 -2.14 -37.74
CA ILE A 116 61.30 -2.64 -36.38
C ILE A 116 60.16 -1.84 -35.73
N GLY A 117 60.13 -0.51 -35.93
CA GLY A 117 59.06 0.34 -35.44
C GLY A 117 57.67 -0.08 -35.92
N GLN A 118 57.52 -0.42 -37.20
CA GLN A 118 56.25 -0.93 -37.74
C GLN A 118 55.83 -2.28 -37.13
N LYS A 119 56.78 -3.16 -36.82
CA LYS A 119 56.49 -4.44 -36.13
C LYS A 119 56.07 -4.21 -34.68
N VAL A 120 56.75 -3.32 -33.97
CA VAL A 120 56.39 -2.93 -32.59
C VAL A 120 55.00 -2.32 -32.56
N LYS A 121 54.68 -1.41 -33.50
CA LYS A 121 53.33 -0.82 -33.60
C LYS A 121 52.25 -1.87 -33.78
N LYS A 122 52.45 -2.87 -34.66
CA LYS A 122 51.51 -3.99 -34.83
C LYS A 122 51.31 -4.81 -33.56
N ILE A 123 52.38 -5.04 -32.78
CA ILE A 123 52.29 -5.75 -31.49
C ILE A 123 51.48 -4.93 -30.49
N CYS A 124 51.75 -3.63 -30.39
CA CYS A 124 50.99 -2.69 -29.56
C CYS A 124 49.50 -2.67 -29.93
N ASP A 125 49.19 -2.60 -31.22
CA ASP A 125 47.81 -2.62 -31.73
C ASP A 125 47.10 -3.96 -31.40
N CYS A 126 47.81 -5.10 -31.45
CA CYS A 126 47.28 -6.43 -31.06
C CYS A 126 46.92 -6.52 -29.57
N PHE A 127 47.63 -5.79 -28.70
CA PHE A 127 47.33 -5.72 -27.26
C PHE A 127 46.40 -4.56 -26.90
N HIS A 128 45.79 -3.89 -27.89
CA HIS A 128 44.92 -2.74 -27.69
C HIS A 128 45.58 -1.58 -26.93
N THR A 129 46.90 -1.41 -27.06
CA THR A 129 47.62 -0.31 -26.38
C THR A 129 47.49 0.99 -27.17
N GLN A 130 47.32 2.10 -26.46
CA GLN A 130 47.31 3.43 -27.08
C GLN A 130 48.74 3.94 -27.23
N THR A 131 49.16 4.23 -28.47
CA THR A 131 50.51 4.73 -28.77
C THR A 131 50.51 6.24 -28.98
N PHE A 132 51.45 6.94 -28.35
CA PHE A 132 51.63 8.39 -28.48
C PHE A 132 53.02 8.71 -29.02
N PRO A 133 53.16 9.66 -29.96
CA PRO A 133 54.46 10.09 -30.44
C PRO A 133 55.23 10.81 -29.31
N TYR A 134 56.50 10.48 -29.13
CA TYR A 134 57.38 11.11 -28.14
C TYR A 134 58.38 12.04 -28.85
N PRO A 135 58.28 13.38 -28.70
CA PRO A 135 59.21 14.30 -29.35
C PRO A 135 60.64 14.18 -28.79
N GLU A 136 61.64 14.25 -29.67
CA GLU A 136 63.06 14.07 -29.32
C GLU A 136 63.65 15.31 -28.63
N SER A 137 63.21 16.51 -29.02
CA SER A 137 63.69 17.79 -28.48
C SER A 137 62.98 18.16 -27.17
N GLN A 138 63.70 18.77 -26.22
CA GLN A 138 63.09 19.30 -25.01
C GLN A 138 62.13 20.47 -25.30
N ALA A 139 62.46 21.35 -26.25
CA ALA A 139 61.63 22.49 -26.60
C ALA A 139 60.27 22.06 -27.19
N GLU A 140 60.28 21.07 -28.10
CA GLU A 140 59.05 20.53 -28.72
C GLU A 140 58.17 19.77 -27.71
N ARG A 141 58.78 19.13 -26.71
CA ARG A 141 58.05 18.49 -25.60
C ARG A 141 57.32 19.53 -24.75
N GLU A 142 57.99 20.62 -24.40
CA GLU A 142 57.38 21.72 -23.63
C GLU A 142 56.25 22.39 -24.42
N GLU A 143 56.42 22.61 -25.72
CA GLU A 143 55.38 23.14 -26.61
C GLU A 143 54.15 22.21 -26.69
N THR A 144 54.37 20.91 -26.92
CA THR A 144 53.29 19.90 -26.99
C THR A 144 52.55 19.78 -25.66
N LEU A 145 53.27 19.79 -24.53
CA LEU A 145 52.68 19.77 -23.20
C LEU A 145 51.82 21.01 -22.94
N ASN A 146 52.29 22.19 -23.33
CA ASN A 146 51.53 23.44 -23.18
C ASN A 146 50.27 23.43 -24.06
N GLY A 147 50.36 22.96 -25.31
CA GLY A 147 49.20 22.81 -26.20
C GLY A 147 48.16 21.81 -25.67
N LEU A 148 48.60 20.67 -25.13
CA LEU A 148 47.71 19.69 -24.50
C LEU A 148 47.05 20.24 -23.23
N ARG A 149 47.79 20.99 -22.40
CA ARG A 149 47.23 21.65 -21.21
C ARG A 149 46.12 22.62 -21.58
N GLY A 150 46.32 23.46 -22.59
CA GLY A 150 45.28 24.37 -23.09
C GLY A 150 44.03 23.63 -23.58
N ARG A 151 44.20 22.60 -24.42
CA ARG A 151 43.06 21.77 -24.89
C ARG A 151 42.31 21.08 -23.75
N ILE A 152 43.02 20.61 -22.72
CA ILE A 152 42.39 19.99 -21.54
C ILE A 152 41.57 21.03 -20.77
N GLU A 153 42.05 22.26 -20.66
CA GLU A 153 41.33 23.36 -19.99
C GLU A 153 40.06 23.75 -20.78
N ASP A 154 40.16 23.87 -22.10
CA ASP A 154 39.02 24.14 -22.98
C ASP A 154 37.94 23.04 -22.87
N ILE A 155 38.35 21.77 -22.96
CA ILE A 155 37.42 20.62 -22.84
C ILE A 155 36.75 20.61 -21.46
N LYS A 156 37.50 20.90 -20.39
CA LYS A 156 36.93 20.99 -19.03
C LYS A 156 35.92 22.12 -18.92
N SER A 157 36.20 23.27 -19.54
CA SER A 157 35.25 24.39 -19.57
C SER A 157 33.96 23.99 -20.28
N VAL A 158 34.06 23.40 -21.49
CA VAL A 158 32.89 22.95 -22.27
C VAL A 158 32.10 21.87 -21.53
N MET A 159 32.78 20.90 -20.89
CA MET A 159 32.13 19.87 -20.08
C MET A 159 31.38 20.49 -18.90
N GLY A 160 31.99 21.43 -18.18
CA GLY A 160 31.35 22.12 -17.07
C GLY A 160 30.13 22.93 -17.49
N GLU A 161 30.21 23.67 -18.60
CA GLU A 161 29.06 24.41 -19.16
C GLU A 161 27.93 23.47 -19.62
N THR A 162 28.29 22.36 -20.28
CA THR A 162 27.31 21.36 -20.74
C THR A 162 26.62 20.68 -19.57
N GLU A 163 27.36 20.32 -18.53
CA GLU A 163 26.83 19.71 -17.31
C GLU A 163 25.86 20.68 -16.60
N GLN A 164 26.26 21.93 -16.42
CA GLN A 164 25.40 22.96 -15.82
C GLN A 164 24.12 23.18 -16.64
N TYR A 165 24.22 23.23 -17.97
CA TYR A 165 23.06 23.36 -18.85
C TYR A 165 22.12 22.15 -18.72
N MET A 166 22.66 20.93 -18.74
CA MET A 166 21.87 19.71 -18.56
C MET A 166 21.20 19.67 -17.19
N GLN A 167 21.89 20.05 -16.12
CA GLN A 167 21.32 20.14 -14.77
C GLN A 167 20.15 21.13 -14.71
N GLN A 168 20.31 22.32 -15.29
CA GLN A 168 19.24 23.32 -15.33
C GLN A 168 18.02 22.82 -16.10
N LEU A 169 18.22 22.15 -17.24
CA LEU A 169 17.14 21.56 -18.02
C LEU A 169 16.44 20.44 -17.24
N LEU A 170 17.22 19.57 -16.58
CA LEU A 170 16.71 18.46 -15.80
C LEU A 170 15.83 18.95 -14.65
N VAL A 171 16.29 19.92 -13.86
CA VAL A 171 15.52 20.49 -12.75
C VAL A 171 14.18 21.07 -13.22
N ARG A 172 14.16 21.75 -14.37
CA ARG A 172 12.91 22.30 -14.96
C ARG A 172 11.96 21.19 -15.42
N ALA A 173 12.49 20.13 -16.04
CA ALA A 173 11.69 18.99 -16.48
C ALA A 173 11.11 18.21 -15.29
N LEU A 174 11.93 17.96 -14.27
CA LEU A 174 11.55 17.23 -13.06
C LEU A 174 10.42 17.90 -12.28
N ALA A 175 10.37 19.24 -12.28
CA ALA A 175 9.28 19.97 -11.65
C ALA A 175 7.91 19.68 -12.29
N ARG A 176 7.85 19.31 -13.57
CA ARG A 176 6.61 19.04 -14.32
C ARG A 176 6.34 17.56 -14.56
N LEU A 177 7.35 16.71 -14.41
CA LEU A 177 7.26 15.28 -14.68
C LEU A 177 6.09 14.58 -13.94
N PRO A 178 5.82 14.84 -12.65
CA PRO A 178 4.68 14.21 -11.96
C PRO A 178 3.33 14.57 -12.58
N GLU A 179 3.17 15.81 -13.06
CA GLU A 179 1.95 16.26 -13.73
C GLU A 179 1.76 15.53 -15.06
N TRP A 180 2.83 15.41 -15.86
CA TRP A 180 2.79 14.72 -17.15
C TRP A 180 2.48 13.23 -17.01
N ILE A 181 3.05 12.56 -16.00
CA ILE A 181 2.75 11.15 -15.73
C ILE A 181 1.25 10.96 -15.48
N VAL A 182 0.66 11.80 -14.62
CA VAL A 182 -0.79 11.72 -14.32
C VAL A 182 -1.63 12.01 -15.56
N GLN A 183 -1.26 13.00 -16.38
CA GLN A 183 -1.98 13.33 -17.61
C GLN A 183 -1.96 12.18 -18.63
N VAL A 184 -0.81 11.54 -18.83
CA VAL A 184 -0.70 10.40 -19.75
C VAL A 184 -1.46 9.18 -19.23
N GLN A 185 -1.37 8.89 -17.94
CA GLN A 185 -2.14 7.80 -17.32
C GLN A 185 -3.66 8.01 -17.46
N LYS A 186 -4.14 9.24 -17.23
CA LYS A 186 -5.56 9.60 -17.45
C LYS A 186 -5.95 9.43 -18.92
N CYS A 187 -5.13 9.91 -19.85
CA CYS A 187 -5.40 9.77 -21.28
C CYS A 187 -5.48 8.31 -21.70
N LYS A 188 -4.53 7.48 -21.26
CA LYS A 188 -4.51 6.04 -21.50
C LYS A 188 -5.77 5.35 -20.97
N ALA A 189 -6.19 5.67 -19.74
CA ALA A 189 -7.40 5.13 -19.14
C ALA A 189 -8.66 5.47 -19.96
N VAL A 190 -8.83 6.73 -20.37
CA VAL A 190 -9.96 7.17 -21.20
C VAL A 190 -9.97 6.44 -22.55
N GLN A 191 -8.82 6.35 -23.23
CA GLN A 191 -8.71 5.64 -24.52
C GLN A 191 -8.98 4.13 -24.37
N THR A 192 -8.63 3.55 -23.24
CA THR A 192 -8.90 2.14 -22.92
C THR A 192 -10.39 1.89 -22.73
N VAL A 193 -11.10 2.80 -22.04
CA VAL A 193 -12.56 2.75 -21.90
C VAL A 193 -13.26 2.95 -23.26
N LEU A 194 -12.77 3.87 -24.09
CA LEU A 194 -13.31 4.05 -25.45
C LEU A 194 -13.17 2.80 -26.32
N ASN A 195 -12.14 1.98 -26.09
CA ASN A 195 -11.96 0.67 -26.75
C ASN A 195 -12.98 -0.39 -26.29
N LEU A 196 -13.66 -0.23 -25.15
CA LEU A 196 -14.75 -1.11 -24.71
C LEU A 196 -16.08 -0.78 -25.41
N CYS A 197 -16.20 0.45 -25.95
CA CYS A 197 -17.42 0.94 -26.59
C CYS A 197 -17.58 0.38 -28.01
N SER A 198 -18.82 0.14 -28.46
CA SER A 198 -19.10 -0.28 -29.83
C SER A 198 -19.39 0.94 -30.72
N PRO A 199 -18.81 1.06 -31.94
CA PRO A 199 -19.20 2.09 -32.88
C PRO A 199 -20.61 1.82 -33.43
N SER A 200 -21.40 2.88 -33.59
CA SER A 200 -22.68 2.81 -34.30
C SER A 200 -22.46 2.54 -35.79
N VAL A 201 -23.45 1.96 -36.46
CA VAL A 201 -23.47 1.69 -37.92
C VAL A 201 -23.17 2.95 -38.75
N THR A 202 -23.45 4.13 -38.21
CA THR A 202 -23.20 5.43 -38.87
C THR A 202 -21.84 6.06 -38.54
N ASP A 203 -21.03 5.43 -37.66
CA ASP A 203 -19.73 5.90 -37.14
C ASP A 203 -19.74 7.29 -36.46
N LYS A 204 -20.91 7.94 -36.36
CA LYS A 204 -21.11 9.27 -35.76
C LYS A 204 -21.29 9.23 -34.24
N CYS A 205 -21.63 8.07 -33.68
CA CYS A 205 -21.77 7.87 -32.25
C CYS A 205 -21.13 6.55 -31.81
N LEU A 206 -20.70 6.51 -30.55
CA LEU A 206 -20.28 5.34 -29.82
C LEU A 206 -21.39 4.97 -28.84
N ILE A 207 -21.64 3.67 -28.73
CA ILE A 207 -22.57 3.11 -27.77
C ILE A 207 -21.74 2.44 -26.69
N ALA A 208 -22.05 2.71 -25.44
CA ALA A 208 -21.44 2.08 -24.28
C ALA A 208 -22.53 1.49 -23.39
N GLU A 209 -22.28 0.33 -22.80
CA GLU A 209 -23.10 -0.20 -21.72
C GLU A 209 -22.31 -0.11 -20.43
N ALA A 210 -22.94 0.38 -19.36
CA ALA A 210 -22.29 0.49 -18.06
C ALA A 210 -23.27 0.21 -16.92
N TRP A 211 -22.76 -0.34 -15.83
CA TRP A 211 -23.47 -0.43 -14.57
C TRP A 211 -23.34 0.88 -13.80
N CYS A 212 -24.46 1.40 -13.29
CA CYS A 212 -24.49 2.62 -12.50
C CYS A 212 -25.47 2.50 -11.32
N PRO A 213 -25.11 2.97 -10.11
CA PRO A 213 -26.03 3.05 -8.99
C PRO A 213 -27.25 3.92 -9.32
N VAL A 214 -28.45 3.44 -8.99
CA VAL A 214 -29.71 4.15 -9.29
C VAL A 214 -29.75 5.53 -8.61
N SER A 215 -29.14 5.64 -7.44
CA SER A 215 -28.98 6.89 -6.67
C SER A 215 -28.14 7.95 -7.39
N GLN A 216 -27.21 7.55 -8.27
CA GLN A 216 -26.21 8.42 -8.90
C GLN A 216 -26.50 8.74 -10.37
N LEU A 217 -27.64 8.29 -10.90
CA LEU A 217 -28.07 8.61 -12.27
C LEU A 217 -28.18 10.11 -12.59
N PRO A 218 -28.62 11.00 -11.67
CA PRO A 218 -28.60 12.44 -11.92
C PRO A 218 -27.17 12.97 -12.11
N ALA A 219 -26.19 12.44 -11.37
CA ALA A 219 -24.79 12.81 -11.51
C ALA A 219 -24.23 12.36 -12.87
N LEU A 220 -24.54 11.13 -13.29
CA LEU A 220 -24.24 10.61 -14.64
C LEU A 220 -24.77 11.56 -15.73
N GLN A 221 -26.02 12.01 -15.62
CA GLN A 221 -26.60 12.95 -16.59
C GLN A 221 -25.86 14.28 -16.65
N SER A 222 -25.49 14.81 -15.48
CA SER A 222 -24.77 16.09 -15.40
C SER A 222 -23.38 16.02 -16.03
N ALA A 223 -22.65 14.92 -15.83
CA ALA A 223 -21.34 14.70 -16.43
C ALA A 223 -21.38 14.59 -17.95
N LEU A 224 -22.39 13.90 -18.50
CA LEU A 224 -22.57 13.79 -19.95
C LEU A 224 -22.85 15.16 -20.59
N ARG A 225 -23.67 16.00 -19.95
CA ARG A 225 -23.94 17.37 -20.41
C ARG A 225 -22.70 18.25 -20.35
N GLU A 226 -21.93 18.16 -19.27
CA GLU A 226 -20.70 18.93 -19.12
C GLU A 226 -19.62 18.52 -20.14
N GLY A 227 -19.47 17.22 -20.40
CA GLY A 227 -18.60 16.70 -21.46
C GLY A 227 -19.00 17.19 -22.85
N GLY A 228 -20.31 17.25 -23.15
CA GLY A 228 -20.84 17.84 -24.38
C GLY A 228 -20.53 19.33 -24.52
N ARG A 229 -20.70 20.09 -23.44
CA ARG A 229 -20.41 21.54 -23.35
C ARG A 229 -18.93 21.83 -23.61
N LYS A 230 -18.01 21.07 -23.01
CA LYS A 230 -16.56 21.22 -23.19
C LYS A 230 -16.11 20.96 -24.63
N SER A 231 -16.76 20.03 -25.32
CA SER A 231 -16.50 19.74 -26.73
C SER A 231 -17.12 20.74 -27.70
N GLY A 232 -17.96 21.67 -27.23
CA GLY A 232 -18.72 22.57 -28.11
C GLY A 232 -19.70 21.83 -29.03
N SER A 233 -20.11 20.61 -28.65
CA SER A 233 -21.07 19.85 -29.46
C SER A 233 -22.48 20.41 -29.29
N SER A 234 -23.23 20.52 -30.39
CA SER A 234 -24.63 20.92 -30.38
C SER A 234 -25.58 19.79 -29.98
N VAL A 235 -25.12 18.54 -29.95
CA VAL A 235 -25.93 17.37 -29.60
C VAL A 235 -25.46 16.82 -28.27
N ASP A 236 -26.37 16.76 -27.31
CA ASP A 236 -26.11 16.20 -25.99
C ASP A 236 -25.98 14.68 -26.06
N SER A 237 -24.96 14.15 -25.37
CA SER A 237 -24.88 12.72 -25.07
C SER A 237 -25.92 12.37 -24.00
N PHE A 238 -26.60 11.24 -24.15
CA PHE A 238 -27.67 10.82 -23.25
C PHE A 238 -27.54 9.35 -22.89
N TYR A 239 -28.29 8.93 -21.88
CA TYR A 239 -28.35 7.53 -21.47
C TYR A 239 -29.79 7.02 -21.49
N ASN A 240 -29.94 5.72 -21.68
CA ASN A 240 -31.19 4.98 -21.53
C ASN A 240 -31.02 3.87 -20.49
N ARG A 241 -32.06 3.56 -19.73
CA ARG A 241 -32.04 2.42 -18.80
C ARG A 241 -32.42 1.15 -19.56
N LEU A 242 -31.62 0.11 -19.43
CA LEU A 242 -31.90 -1.19 -20.01
C LEU A 242 -32.36 -2.17 -18.93
N PRO A 243 -33.34 -3.06 -19.23
CA PRO A 243 -33.60 -4.20 -18.39
C PRO A 243 -32.41 -5.15 -18.47
N ALA A 244 -31.75 -5.41 -17.34
CA ALA A 244 -30.62 -6.33 -17.30
C ALA A 244 -31.10 -7.78 -17.23
N THR A 245 -30.55 -8.63 -18.11
CA THR A 245 -30.71 -10.10 -18.04
C THR A 245 -29.62 -10.77 -17.21
N THR A 246 -28.46 -10.11 -17.05
CA THR A 246 -27.33 -10.55 -16.24
C THR A 246 -27.41 -10.01 -14.82
N SER A 247 -26.89 -10.75 -13.85
CA SER A 247 -26.78 -10.29 -12.46
C SER A 247 -25.92 -9.02 -12.37
N PRO A 248 -26.42 -7.92 -11.76
CA PRO A 248 -25.64 -6.71 -11.56
C PRO A 248 -24.49 -6.91 -10.55
N PRO A 249 -23.45 -6.07 -10.62
CA PRO A 249 -22.36 -6.08 -9.65
C PRO A 249 -22.83 -5.59 -8.28
N THR A 250 -22.10 -5.99 -7.23
CA THR A 250 -22.37 -5.58 -5.86
C THR A 250 -21.54 -4.37 -5.46
N LEU A 251 -22.21 -3.37 -4.87
CA LEU A 251 -21.58 -2.15 -4.40
C LEU A 251 -22.00 -1.90 -2.96
N PHE A 252 -21.02 -1.77 -2.07
CA PHE A 252 -21.20 -1.30 -0.71
C PHE A 252 -20.44 0.03 -0.56
N PRO A 253 -21.11 1.14 -0.17
CA PRO A 253 -20.39 2.38 0.07
C PRO A 253 -19.54 2.23 1.32
N THR A 254 -18.23 2.34 1.13
CA THR A 254 -17.26 2.32 2.21
C THR A 254 -16.83 3.73 2.60
N ASN A 255 -16.51 3.92 3.87
CA ASN A 255 -15.82 5.11 4.35
C ASN A 255 -14.40 4.70 4.81
N ALA A 256 -13.58 5.67 5.22
CA ALA A 256 -12.21 5.41 5.67
C ALA A 256 -12.13 4.40 6.85
N PHE A 257 -13.19 4.31 7.66
CA PHE A 257 -13.29 3.39 8.79
C PHE A 257 -13.73 1.98 8.38
N THR A 258 -14.76 1.85 7.54
CA THR A 258 -15.35 0.57 7.13
C THR A 258 -14.58 -0.13 6.01
N ALA A 259 -13.77 0.60 5.24
CA ALA A 259 -12.99 0.04 4.13
C ALA A 259 -12.08 -1.12 4.57
N GLY A 260 -11.40 -1.00 5.72
CA GLY A 260 -10.54 -2.06 6.24
C GLY A 260 -11.32 -3.35 6.57
N PHE A 261 -12.50 -3.22 7.18
CA PHE A 261 -13.36 -4.36 7.52
C PHE A 261 -14.00 -4.99 6.28
N GLN A 262 -14.40 -4.17 5.31
CA GLN A 262 -14.96 -4.63 4.04
C GLN A 262 -13.93 -5.44 3.26
N ASN A 263 -12.68 -4.95 3.16
CA ASN A 263 -11.61 -5.67 2.46
C ASN A 263 -11.33 -7.06 3.06
N ILE A 264 -11.46 -7.23 4.39
CA ILE A 264 -11.28 -8.52 5.05
C ILE A 264 -12.40 -9.50 4.68
N VAL A 265 -13.63 -9.01 4.60
CA VAL A 265 -14.78 -9.81 4.17
C VAL A 265 -14.65 -10.18 2.69
N ASP A 266 -14.35 -9.21 1.84
CA ASP A 266 -14.23 -9.40 0.40
C ASP A 266 -13.06 -10.32 0.02
N ALA A 267 -12.02 -10.40 0.87
CA ALA A 267 -10.92 -11.35 0.71
C ALA A 267 -11.36 -12.82 0.85
N TYR A 268 -12.46 -13.10 1.57
CA TYR A 268 -13.05 -14.44 1.62
C TYR A 268 -13.93 -14.68 0.39
N GLY A 269 -14.71 -13.68 -0.02
CA GLY A 269 -15.53 -13.73 -1.22
C GLY A 269 -16.43 -12.51 -1.33
N VAL A 270 -16.72 -12.11 -2.57
CA VAL A 270 -17.63 -11.01 -2.86
C VAL A 270 -19.08 -11.48 -2.67
N ALA A 271 -19.85 -10.74 -1.88
CA ALA A 271 -21.27 -11.03 -1.62
C ALA A 271 -22.11 -10.94 -2.90
N SER A 272 -23.21 -11.70 -2.95
CA SER A 272 -24.16 -11.67 -4.06
C SER A 272 -25.06 -10.42 -4.05
N TYR A 273 -25.67 -10.09 -5.19
CA TYR A 273 -26.46 -8.87 -5.32
C TYR A 273 -27.64 -8.86 -4.35
N ARG A 274 -27.73 -7.77 -3.59
CA ARG A 274 -28.74 -7.50 -2.56
C ARG A 274 -28.70 -8.43 -1.34
N GLU A 275 -27.62 -9.19 -1.20
CA GLU A 275 -27.33 -9.97 0.00
C GLU A 275 -27.00 -9.04 1.19
N MET A 276 -27.26 -9.53 2.41
CA MET A 276 -26.83 -8.85 3.62
C MET A 276 -25.31 -8.79 3.71
N ASN A 277 -24.79 -7.59 3.98
CA ASN A 277 -23.36 -7.38 4.16
C ASN A 277 -22.89 -7.87 5.54
N PRO A 278 -22.04 -8.90 5.64
CA PRO A 278 -21.52 -9.34 6.93
C PRO A 278 -20.52 -8.34 7.53
N ALA A 279 -19.90 -7.47 6.72
CA ALA A 279 -18.87 -6.53 7.18
C ALA A 279 -19.37 -5.59 8.29
N VAL A 280 -20.65 -5.21 8.27
CA VAL A 280 -21.25 -4.35 9.30
C VAL A 280 -21.16 -5.00 10.69
N TYR A 281 -21.39 -6.30 10.77
CA TYR A 281 -21.32 -7.04 12.03
C TYR A 281 -19.87 -7.33 12.40
N THR A 282 -19.04 -7.65 11.40
CA THR A 282 -17.59 -7.89 11.56
C THR A 282 -16.87 -6.71 12.21
N ILE A 283 -17.31 -5.46 12.01
CA ILE A 283 -16.75 -4.26 12.67
C ILE A 283 -16.62 -4.46 14.19
N ILE A 284 -17.60 -5.10 14.83
CA ILE A 284 -17.61 -5.30 16.28
C ILE A 284 -17.25 -6.73 16.66
N THR A 285 -17.83 -7.73 15.98
CA THR A 285 -17.67 -9.13 16.37
C THR A 285 -16.23 -9.61 16.18
N PHE A 286 -15.54 -9.19 15.12
CA PHE A 286 -14.17 -9.62 14.86
C PHE A 286 -13.18 -9.09 15.92
N PRO A 287 -13.10 -7.77 16.20
CA PRO A 287 -12.26 -7.27 17.29
C PRO A 287 -12.62 -7.82 18.66
N PHE A 288 -13.91 -8.07 18.93
CA PHE A 288 -14.36 -8.66 20.20
C PHE A 288 -13.88 -10.11 20.37
N LEU A 289 -14.02 -10.95 19.35
CA LEU A 289 -13.55 -12.35 19.41
C LEU A 289 -12.03 -12.42 19.52
N PHE A 290 -11.32 -11.54 18.81
CA PHE A 290 -9.89 -11.39 18.99
C PHE A 290 -9.54 -11.04 20.45
N ALA A 291 -10.25 -10.08 21.05
CA ALA A 291 -10.01 -9.66 22.42
C ALA A 291 -10.29 -10.77 23.45
N VAL A 292 -11.25 -11.67 23.21
CA VAL A 292 -11.49 -12.83 24.08
C VAL A 292 -10.28 -13.78 24.08
N MET A 293 -9.57 -13.88 22.95
CA MET A 293 -8.35 -14.69 22.80
C MET A 293 -7.09 -13.99 23.31
N PHE A 294 -6.98 -12.67 23.12
CA PHE A 294 -5.83 -11.83 23.46
C PHE A 294 -6.07 -10.95 24.71
N GLY A 295 -6.90 -11.40 25.64
CA GLY A 295 -7.39 -10.56 26.74
C GLY A 295 -6.32 -10.24 27.79
N ASP A 296 -5.61 -9.12 27.61
CA ASP A 296 -4.64 -8.56 28.56
C ASP A 296 -4.69 -7.04 28.51
N VAL A 297 -4.86 -6.40 29.66
CA VAL A 297 -4.95 -4.93 29.78
C VAL A 297 -3.67 -4.25 29.30
N GLY A 298 -2.50 -4.79 29.66
CA GLY A 298 -1.20 -4.20 29.37
C GLY A 298 -0.86 -4.23 27.88
N HIS A 299 -0.99 -5.41 27.27
CA HIS A 299 -0.75 -5.57 25.84
C HIS A 299 -1.81 -4.83 25.00
N GLY A 300 -3.09 -4.87 25.42
CA GLY A 300 -4.17 -4.11 24.79
C GLY A 300 -3.91 -2.60 24.79
N LEU A 301 -3.36 -2.06 25.89
CA LEU A 301 -2.97 -0.65 25.99
C LEU A 301 -1.85 -0.29 25.00
N LEU A 302 -0.81 -1.12 24.89
CA LEU A 302 0.28 -0.90 23.92
C LEU A 302 -0.23 -0.91 22.47
N MET A 303 -1.09 -1.86 22.10
CA MET A 303 -1.70 -1.90 20.78
C MET A 303 -2.58 -0.69 20.50
N THR A 304 -3.36 -0.25 21.49
CA THR A 304 -4.22 0.93 21.38
C THR A 304 -3.39 2.20 21.17
N LEU A 305 -2.28 2.37 21.90
CA LEU A 305 -1.39 3.52 21.75
C LEU A 305 -0.74 3.56 20.36
N LEU A 306 -0.25 2.42 19.86
CA LEU A 306 0.33 2.32 18.52
C LEU A 306 -0.73 2.61 17.44
N ALA A 307 -1.93 2.06 17.57
CA ALA A 307 -3.02 2.29 16.64
C ALA A 307 -3.48 3.76 16.66
N LEU A 308 -3.59 4.36 17.85
CA LEU A 308 -3.95 5.77 18.00
C LEU A 308 -2.90 6.67 17.34
N TRP A 309 -1.61 6.37 17.51
CA TRP A 309 -0.54 7.08 16.82
C TRP A 309 -0.69 7.02 15.29
N MET A 310 -0.98 5.85 14.72
CA MET A 310 -1.22 5.71 13.27
C MET A 310 -2.46 6.47 12.78
N VAL A 311 -3.50 6.59 13.61
CA VAL A 311 -4.73 7.34 13.26
C VAL A 311 -4.50 8.85 13.34
N LEU A 312 -3.74 9.32 14.34
CA LEU A 312 -3.42 10.74 14.49
C LEU A 312 -2.53 11.26 13.34
N GLU A 313 -1.55 10.47 12.91
CA GLU A 313 -0.62 10.82 11.82
C GLU A 313 -1.12 10.41 10.42
N GLU A 314 -2.45 10.22 10.24
CA GLU A 314 -3.02 9.79 8.95
C GLU A 314 -2.75 10.78 7.80
N LYS A 315 -2.55 12.06 8.11
CA LYS A 315 -2.35 13.12 7.10
C LYS A 315 -0.93 13.17 6.54
N ASP A 316 0.03 12.50 7.18
CA ASP A 316 1.42 12.57 6.78
C ASP A 316 1.69 11.77 5.50
N SER A 317 2.10 12.47 4.44
CA SER A 317 2.33 11.87 3.12
C SER A 317 3.43 10.80 3.12
N LYS A 318 4.36 10.83 4.08
CA LYS A 318 5.43 9.83 4.19
C LYS A 318 4.91 8.47 4.64
N LEU A 319 3.99 8.45 5.61
CA LEU A 319 3.38 7.22 6.11
C LEU A 319 2.48 6.58 5.04
N ARG A 320 1.79 7.41 4.24
CA ARG A 320 0.88 6.93 3.20
C ARG A 320 1.56 6.40 1.93
N LYS A 321 2.74 6.94 1.59
CA LYS A 321 3.50 6.57 0.37
C LYS A 321 4.55 5.49 0.61
N ASN A 322 4.63 4.94 1.82
CA ASN A 322 5.59 3.89 2.11
C ASN A 322 5.28 2.63 1.30
N THR A 323 6.30 2.09 0.62
CA THR A 323 6.20 0.93 -0.28
C THR A 323 6.32 -0.41 0.45
N ASN A 324 6.66 -0.41 1.74
CA ASN A 324 6.77 -1.64 2.52
C ASN A 324 5.39 -2.31 2.66
N GLU A 325 5.26 -3.54 2.16
CA GLU A 325 3.98 -4.28 2.15
C GLU A 325 3.39 -4.47 3.54
N ILE A 326 4.21 -4.87 4.52
CA ILE A 326 3.77 -5.05 5.93
C ILE A 326 3.20 -3.74 6.49
N TRP A 327 3.85 -2.62 6.17
CA TRP A 327 3.40 -1.30 6.60
C TRP A 327 2.07 -0.92 5.96
N GLN A 328 1.90 -1.19 4.66
CA GLN A 328 0.64 -0.92 3.96
C GLN A 328 -0.53 -1.71 4.56
N MET A 329 -0.31 -2.98 4.90
CA MET A 329 -1.33 -3.81 5.56
C MET A 329 -1.69 -3.24 6.95
N MET A 330 -0.69 -2.93 7.78
CA MET A 330 -0.94 -2.38 9.12
C MET A 330 -1.63 -1.01 9.06
N PHE A 331 -1.18 -0.11 8.20
CA PHE A 331 -1.76 1.23 8.06
C PHE A 331 -3.18 1.19 7.46
N GLY A 332 -3.42 0.28 6.51
CA GLY A 332 -4.77 0.00 5.97
C GLY A 332 -5.73 -0.50 7.04
N GLY A 333 -5.24 -1.30 7.99
CA GLY A 333 -5.99 -1.85 9.12
C GLY A 333 -6.00 -1.00 10.40
N ARG A 334 -5.57 0.27 10.38
CA ARG A 334 -5.38 1.09 11.60
C ARG A 334 -6.61 1.16 12.53
N TYR A 335 -7.81 1.30 11.97
CA TYR A 335 -9.05 1.34 12.76
C TYR A 335 -9.42 -0.02 13.36
N LEU A 336 -9.06 -1.11 12.69
CA LEU A 336 -9.26 -2.47 13.17
C LEU A 336 -8.33 -2.79 14.34
N ILE A 337 -7.05 -2.41 14.24
CA ILE A 337 -6.08 -2.57 15.34
C ILE A 337 -6.51 -1.72 16.55
N LEU A 338 -7.05 -0.51 16.31
CA LEU A 338 -7.58 0.34 17.38
C LEU A 338 -8.72 -0.34 18.14
N LEU A 339 -9.71 -0.89 17.44
CA LEU A 339 -10.81 -1.61 18.09
C LEU A 339 -10.32 -2.88 18.80
N MET A 340 -9.40 -3.64 18.20
CA MET A 340 -8.81 -4.84 18.83
C MET A 340 -8.10 -4.50 20.14
N GLY A 341 -7.36 -3.39 20.18
CA GLY A 341 -6.72 -2.90 21.40
C GLY A 341 -7.72 -2.51 22.47
N LEU A 342 -8.75 -1.72 22.12
CA LEU A 342 -9.79 -1.27 23.06
C LEU A 342 -10.61 -2.45 23.63
N PHE A 343 -11.01 -3.40 22.79
CA PHE A 343 -11.70 -4.60 23.26
C PHE A 343 -10.78 -5.49 24.09
N SER A 344 -9.48 -5.60 23.76
CA SER A 344 -8.49 -6.36 24.55
C SER A 344 -8.29 -5.76 25.95
N ILE A 345 -8.31 -4.43 26.08
CA ILE A 345 -8.33 -3.77 27.40
C ILE A 345 -9.58 -4.16 28.19
N TYR A 346 -10.75 -4.14 27.55
CA TYR A 346 -12.01 -4.52 28.19
C TYR A 346 -12.01 -5.99 28.63
N THR A 347 -11.67 -6.93 27.75
CA THR A 347 -11.64 -8.37 28.09
C THR A 347 -10.52 -8.70 29.07
N GLY A 348 -9.36 -8.05 28.97
CA GLY A 348 -8.28 -8.16 29.95
C GLY A 348 -8.72 -7.70 31.34
N ALA A 349 -9.53 -6.63 31.42
CA ALA A 349 -10.10 -6.17 32.68
C ALA A 349 -11.15 -7.14 33.25
N ILE A 350 -11.91 -7.84 32.39
CA ILE A 350 -12.82 -8.92 32.79
C ILE A 350 -12.04 -10.14 33.30
N TYR A 351 -10.93 -10.52 32.66
CA TYR A 351 -10.06 -11.59 33.14
C TYR A 351 -9.23 -11.18 34.36
N ASN A 352 -9.15 -9.88 34.64
CA ASN A 352 -8.30 -9.29 35.66
C ASN A 352 -6.82 -9.68 35.46
N GLU A 353 -6.33 -9.55 34.23
CA GLU A 353 -4.94 -9.83 33.84
C GLU A 353 -4.31 -8.58 33.20
N CYS A 354 -3.26 -8.06 33.82
CA CYS A 354 -2.42 -6.97 33.32
C CYS A 354 -0.95 -7.39 33.41
N PHE A 355 -0.30 -7.68 32.28
CA PHE A 355 1.06 -8.23 32.25
C PHE A 355 1.25 -9.41 33.22
N SER A 356 0.34 -10.39 33.12
CA SER A 356 0.24 -11.57 34.00
C SER A 356 0.05 -11.30 35.51
N ARG A 357 -0.35 -10.09 35.89
CA ARG A 357 -0.69 -9.73 37.28
C ARG A 357 -2.14 -9.27 37.41
N GLY A 358 -2.78 -9.65 38.51
CA GLY A 358 -4.12 -9.20 38.87
C GLY A 358 -4.14 -7.81 39.49
N LEU A 359 -5.21 -7.05 39.22
CA LEU A 359 -5.46 -5.73 39.80
C LEU A 359 -6.43 -5.86 40.99
N ASN A 360 -6.05 -5.32 42.15
CA ASN A 360 -6.90 -5.30 43.34
C ASN A 360 -7.76 -4.02 43.38
N THR A 361 -8.77 -3.93 42.52
CA THR A 361 -9.64 -2.74 42.41
C THR A 361 -10.75 -2.70 43.48
N PHE A 362 -11.32 -3.84 43.84
CA PHE A 362 -12.35 -3.99 44.86
C PHE A 362 -11.89 -4.95 45.96
N SER A 363 -12.63 -5.01 47.07
CA SER A 363 -12.41 -6.04 48.09
C SER A 363 -12.67 -7.42 47.49
N SER A 364 -11.74 -8.36 47.72
CA SER A 364 -11.94 -9.77 47.40
C SER A 364 -13.16 -10.32 48.14
N GLY A 365 -13.91 -11.20 47.48
CA GLY A 365 -15.05 -11.91 48.08
C GLY A 365 -14.62 -13.11 48.93
N TRP A 366 -13.33 -13.42 48.92
CA TRP A 366 -12.72 -14.49 49.71
C TRP A 366 -12.02 -13.93 50.95
N HIS A 367 -12.37 -14.45 52.12
CA HIS A 367 -11.77 -14.05 53.39
C HIS A 367 -11.20 -15.25 54.14
N ILE A 368 -9.95 -15.12 54.58
CA ILE A 368 -9.20 -16.20 55.24
C ILE A 368 -9.58 -16.32 56.72
N ARG A 369 -9.94 -15.21 57.38
CA ARG A 369 -10.16 -15.15 58.84
C ARG A 369 -11.25 -16.11 59.34
N PRO A 370 -12.45 -16.17 58.72
CA PRO A 370 -13.50 -17.07 59.21
C PRO A 370 -13.13 -18.54 59.07
N ASN A 371 -12.34 -18.90 58.06
CA ASN A 371 -11.85 -20.27 57.87
C ASN A 371 -10.82 -20.64 58.95
N ALA A 372 -9.93 -19.69 59.28
CA ALA A 372 -8.92 -19.86 60.32
C ALA A 372 -9.56 -20.00 61.72
N GLU A 373 -10.62 -19.24 62.00
CA GLU A 373 -11.38 -19.34 63.25
C GLU A 373 -12.18 -20.65 63.34
N PHE A 374 -12.79 -21.11 62.24
CA PHE A 374 -13.56 -22.35 62.23
C PHE A 374 -12.70 -23.60 62.44
N TYR A 375 -11.51 -23.66 61.83
CA TYR A 375 -10.58 -24.79 61.93
C TYR A 375 -9.47 -24.61 62.99
N ASN A 376 -9.51 -23.55 63.80
CA ASN A 376 -8.48 -23.20 64.79
C ASN A 376 -7.06 -23.22 64.20
N TRP A 377 -6.83 -22.55 63.07
CA TRP A 377 -5.50 -22.46 62.45
C TRP A 377 -4.54 -21.68 63.37
N THR A 378 -3.59 -22.39 63.96
CA THR A 378 -2.53 -21.81 64.81
C THR A 378 -1.28 -21.48 63.98
N GLU A 379 -0.35 -20.71 64.55
CA GLU A 379 0.91 -20.36 63.87
C GLU A 379 1.73 -21.61 63.45
N GLU A 380 1.57 -22.72 64.17
CA GLU A 380 2.16 -24.02 63.81
C GLU A 380 1.59 -24.57 62.49
N THR A 381 0.29 -24.40 62.23
CA THR A 381 -0.35 -24.87 60.99
C THR A 381 0.12 -24.08 59.76
N PHE A 382 0.38 -22.78 59.90
CA PHE A 382 0.95 -21.96 58.83
C PHE A 382 2.43 -22.30 58.55
N LYS A 383 3.16 -22.78 59.56
CA LYS A 383 4.56 -23.21 59.43
C LYS A 383 4.68 -24.65 58.92
N SER A 384 3.75 -25.54 59.27
CA SER A 384 3.77 -26.96 58.89
C SER A 384 3.24 -27.20 57.48
N ASN A 385 2.23 -26.43 57.04
CA ASN A 385 1.52 -26.68 55.79
C ASN A 385 1.90 -25.67 54.72
N GLN A 386 2.48 -26.16 53.62
CA GLN A 386 2.83 -25.34 52.46
C GLN A 386 1.59 -24.87 51.67
N TYR A 387 0.48 -25.61 51.76
CA TYR A 387 -0.76 -25.32 51.05
C TYR A 387 -1.95 -25.42 52.02
N LEU A 388 -2.83 -24.41 51.95
CA LEU A 388 -4.06 -24.35 52.73
C LEU A 388 -5.25 -24.21 51.78
N SER A 389 -6.31 -24.97 52.02
CA SER A 389 -7.56 -24.88 51.28
C SER A 389 -8.59 -24.07 52.06
N LEU A 390 -9.30 -23.17 51.38
CA LEU A 390 -10.44 -22.44 51.92
C LEU A 390 -11.71 -23.24 51.63
N ASP A 391 -12.52 -23.51 52.65
CA ASP A 391 -13.82 -24.19 52.47
C ASP A 391 -14.90 -23.13 52.19
N PRO A 392 -15.53 -23.13 51.00
CA PRO A 392 -16.59 -22.17 50.68
C PRO A 392 -17.87 -22.37 51.50
N ASN A 393 -18.05 -23.53 52.14
CA ASN A 393 -19.24 -23.83 52.94
C ASN A 393 -19.21 -23.20 54.34
N VAL A 394 -18.04 -22.75 54.79
CA VAL A 394 -17.88 -22.08 56.09
C VAL A 394 -18.37 -20.63 55.98
N THR A 395 -19.24 -20.23 56.92
CA THR A 395 -19.87 -18.90 56.94
C THR A 395 -18.82 -17.79 56.99
N GLY A 396 -18.87 -16.87 56.02
CA GLY A 396 -17.96 -15.72 55.95
C GLY A 396 -16.68 -15.95 55.14
N VAL A 397 -16.38 -17.19 54.73
CA VAL A 397 -15.20 -17.48 53.87
C VAL A 397 -15.42 -16.98 52.46
N PHE A 398 -16.63 -17.15 51.92
CA PHE A 398 -17.07 -16.57 50.67
C PHE A 398 -18.27 -15.66 50.93
N THR A 399 -18.08 -14.34 50.76
CA THR A 399 -19.11 -13.31 51.04
C THR A 399 -19.87 -12.88 49.79
N GLY A 400 -19.42 -13.29 48.60
CA GLY A 400 -20.09 -13.03 47.33
C GLY A 400 -19.11 -12.96 46.15
N PRO A 401 -19.62 -12.94 44.91
CA PRO A 401 -18.79 -12.80 43.72
C PRO A 401 -18.13 -11.43 43.65
N TYR A 402 -16.95 -11.38 43.03
CA TYR A 402 -16.26 -10.12 42.77
C TYR A 402 -17.08 -9.22 41.83
N PRO A 403 -17.25 -7.92 42.13
CA PRO A 403 -18.19 -7.08 41.37
C PRO A 403 -17.89 -6.92 39.88
N PHE A 404 -16.62 -7.02 39.46
CA PHE A 404 -16.21 -6.84 38.06
C PHE A 404 -15.01 -7.72 37.71
N GLY A 405 -15.23 -8.71 36.85
CA GLY A 405 -14.19 -9.63 36.41
C GLY A 405 -13.87 -10.75 37.40
N VAL A 406 -12.66 -11.32 37.30
CA VAL A 406 -12.21 -12.41 38.16
C VAL A 406 -11.58 -11.88 39.45
N ASP A 407 -11.92 -12.50 40.58
CA ASP A 407 -11.36 -12.14 41.89
C ASP A 407 -9.82 -12.28 41.89
N PRO A 408 -9.07 -11.25 42.32
CA PRO A 408 -7.61 -11.29 42.34
C PRO A 408 -7.01 -12.43 43.17
N ILE A 409 -7.74 -12.97 44.16
CA ILE A 409 -7.28 -14.09 44.98
C ILE A 409 -6.92 -15.31 44.14
N TRP A 410 -7.58 -15.51 42.99
CA TRP A 410 -7.29 -16.60 42.07
C TRP A 410 -5.90 -16.48 41.46
N GLY A 411 -5.36 -15.27 41.27
CA GLY A 411 -3.98 -15.10 40.79
C GLY A 411 -2.91 -15.60 41.79
N LEU A 412 -3.27 -15.69 43.07
CA LEU A 412 -2.39 -16.18 44.15
C LEU A 412 -2.59 -17.67 44.43
N ALA A 413 -3.65 -18.28 43.91
CA ALA A 413 -4.03 -19.64 44.22
C ALA A 413 -3.31 -20.66 43.33
N ASN A 414 -2.92 -21.82 43.89
CA ASN A 414 -2.28 -22.88 43.11
C ASN A 414 -3.25 -23.60 42.16
N ASN A 415 -4.54 -23.61 42.50
CA ASN A 415 -5.60 -24.22 41.69
C ASN A 415 -6.25 -23.25 40.68
N HIS A 416 -5.61 -22.11 40.40
CA HIS A 416 -6.15 -21.08 39.49
C HIS A 416 -6.41 -21.61 38.07
N LEU A 417 -5.52 -22.46 37.55
CA LEU A 417 -5.67 -23.04 36.20
C LEU A 417 -6.94 -23.89 36.10
N THR A 418 -7.25 -24.68 37.12
CA THR A 418 -8.45 -25.53 37.12
C THR A 418 -9.74 -24.69 37.09
N PHE A 419 -9.77 -23.59 37.85
CA PHE A 419 -10.89 -22.66 37.85
C PHE A 419 -11.02 -21.90 36.51
N LEU A 420 -9.93 -21.25 36.07
CA LEU A 420 -9.92 -20.43 34.85
C LEU A 420 -10.17 -21.24 33.59
N ASN A 421 -9.64 -22.46 33.48
CA ASN A 421 -9.90 -23.32 32.32
C ASN A 421 -11.37 -23.73 32.23
N SER A 422 -11.99 -24.09 33.36
CA SER A 422 -13.41 -24.42 33.41
C SER A 422 -14.28 -23.23 33.02
N TYR A 423 -13.93 -22.03 33.50
CA TYR A 423 -14.61 -20.78 33.13
C TYR A 423 -14.46 -20.46 31.64
N LYS A 424 -13.22 -20.40 31.13
CA LYS A 424 -12.92 -20.05 29.73
C LYS A 424 -13.55 -21.03 28.74
N MET A 425 -13.56 -22.32 29.05
CA MET A 425 -14.21 -23.35 28.21
C MET A 425 -15.73 -23.16 28.13
N LYS A 426 -16.41 -22.88 29.26
CA LYS A 426 -17.85 -22.64 29.24
C LYS A 426 -18.21 -21.35 28.50
N MET A 427 -17.43 -20.29 28.73
CA MET A 427 -17.60 -18.99 28.07
C MET A 427 -17.43 -19.11 26.55
N SER A 428 -16.41 -19.84 26.07
CA SER A 428 -16.16 -19.99 24.63
C SER A 428 -17.30 -20.71 23.91
N VAL A 429 -17.89 -21.74 24.51
CA VAL A 429 -19.05 -22.44 23.96
C VAL A 429 -20.27 -21.52 23.88
N ILE A 430 -20.55 -20.74 24.93
CA ILE A 430 -21.70 -19.82 24.95
C ILE A 430 -21.56 -18.76 23.84
N ILE A 431 -20.38 -18.13 23.72
CA ILE A 431 -20.12 -17.13 22.69
C ILE A 431 -20.23 -17.75 21.29
N GLY A 432 -19.67 -18.94 21.10
CA GLY A 432 -19.73 -19.66 19.81
C GLY A 432 -21.16 -19.97 19.38
N VAL A 433 -22.01 -20.48 20.29
CA VAL A 433 -23.41 -20.80 19.99
C VAL A 433 -24.21 -19.55 19.65
N ILE A 434 -24.04 -18.46 20.41
CA ILE A 434 -24.73 -17.19 20.14
C ILE A 434 -24.32 -16.63 18.77
N HIS A 435 -23.02 -16.61 18.46
CA HIS A 435 -22.51 -16.10 17.19
C HIS A 435 -23.01 -16.92 16.00
N MET A 436 -22.96 -18.25 16.06
CA MET A 436 -23.47 -19.10 14.98
C MET A 436 -25.00 -18.96 14.81
N THR A 437 -25.74 -18.90 15.91
CA THR A 437 -27.20 -18.70 15.88
C THR A 437 -27.56 -17.37 15.23
N PHE A 438 -26.82 -16.30 15.56
CA PHE A 438 -26.98 -15.00 14.91
C PHE A 438 -26.76 -15.07 13.39
N GLY A 439 -25.72 -15.77 12.93
CA GLY A 439 -25.47 -15.97 11.50
C GLY A 439 -26.63 -16.70 10.79
N VAL A 440 -27.22 -17.71 11.41
CA VAL A 440 -28.40 -18.41 10.88
C VAL A 440 -29.62 -17.48 10.82
N CYS A 441 -29.82 -16.62 11.81
CA CYS A 441 -30.90 -15.62 11.78
C CYS A 441 -30.74 -14.62 10.62
N LEU A 442 -29.51 -14.23 10.25
CA LEU A 442 -29.26 -13.37 9.09
C LEU A 442 -29.66 -14.04 7.76
N SER A 443 -29.53 -15.36 7.67
CA SER A 443 -29.97 -16.12 6.51
C SER A 443 -31.47 -15.95 6.25
N LEU A 444 -32.30 -15.94 7.30
CA LEU A 444 -33.74 -15.69 7.18
C LEU A 444 -34.04 -14.33 6.53
N PHE A 445 -33.27 -13.30 6.88
CA PHE A 445 -33.43 -11.97 6.28
C PHE A 445 -32.92 -11.87 4.84
N ASN A 446 -32.19 -12.85 4.32
CA ASN A 446 -31.87 -12.90 2.88
C ASN A 446 -33.02 -13.53 2.08
N TYR A 447 -33.78 -14.45 2.69
CA TYR A 447 -34.95 -15.07 2.04
C TYR A 447 -36.21 -14.20 2.10
N MET A 448 -36.31 -13.31 3.10
CA MET A 448 -37.34 -12.26 3.20
C MET A 448 -36.98 -11.02 2.38
#